data_AF-A0A0C2CNI8-F1
#
_entry.id   AF-A0A0C2CNI8-F1
#
_cell.length_a   1.000
_cell.length_b   1.000
_cell.length_c   1.000
_cell.angle_alpha   90.00
_cell.angle_beta   90.00
_cell.angle_gamma   90.00
#
_symmetry.space_group_name_H-M   'P 1'
#
loop_
_entity.id
_entity.type
_entity.pdbx_description
1 polymer ?
#
loop_
_entity_poly.entity_id
_entity_poly.type
_entity_poly.pdbx_seq_one_letter_code
_entity_poly.pdbx_strand_id
1 'polypeptide(L)'
;MIGGEGPQSSKWVLNENITYLTWAKKFGATVYALEHRYYGDSIVGGTEDDPNPDLTYLSSIQMLYDVANFIRNVNFNTNTSAPWIAFGGSYPGKDPFKKIAYVM
;
A
#
# COMPACT_ATOMS: atom_id res chain seq x y z
N MET A 1 -4.19 -2.42 -2.07
CA MET A 1 -4.83 -1.41 -1.21
C MET A 1 -3.74 -0.64 -0.48
N ILE A 2 -3.70 0.68 -0.65
CA ILE A 2 -2.77 1.58 0.06
C ILE A 2 -3.46 2.03 1.35
N GLY A 3 -2.81 1.80 2.48
CA GLY A 3 -3.26 2.22 3.81
C GLY A 3 -3.19 3.74 3.97
N GLY A 4 -4.12 4.27 4.75
CA GLY A 4 -4.17 5.68 5.09
C GLY A 4 -3.58 5.97 6.46
N GLU A 5 -4.24 6.83 7.20
CA GLU A 5 -3.86 7.37 8.50
C GLU A 5 -4.21 6.46 9.68
N GLY A 6 -3.97 5.15 9.55
CA GLY A 6 -4.23 4.21 10.63
C GLY A 6 -3.76 2.78 10.34
N PRO A 7 -3.84 1.90 11.35
CA PRO A 7 -3.43 0.50 11.21
C PRO A 7 -4.14 -0.18 10.04
N GLN A 8 -3.36 -0.91 9.26
CA GLN A 8 -3.86 -1.69 8.14
C GLN A 8 -4.58 -2.93 8.67
N SER A 9 -5.63 -3.34 7.96
CA SER A 9 -6.44 -4.49 8.34
C SER A 9 -6.45 -5.54 7.25
N SER A 10 -6.27 -6.81 7.65
CA SER A 10 -6.36 -7.96 6.73
C SER A 10 -7.71 -8.04 6.00
N LYS A 11 -8.77 -7.41 6.53
CA LYS A 11 -10.08 -7.31 5.85
C LYS A 11 -9.98 -6.77 4.43
N TRP A 12 -8.99 -5.91 4.14
CA TRP A 12 -8.79 -5.32 2.83
C TRP A 12 -8.20 -6.28 1.78
N VAL A 13 -7.79 -7.49 2.19
CA VAL A 13 -7.39 -8.58 1.28
C VAL A 13 -8.22 -9.85 1.46
N LEU A 14 -8.91 -10.02 2.60
CA LEU A 14 -9.66 -11.24 2.92
C LEU A 14 -11.18 -11.10 2.76
N ASN A 15 -11.75 -9.89 2.70
CA ASN A 15 -13.20 -9.72 2.59
C ASN A 15 -13.68 -9.81 1.13
N GLU A 16 -14.08 -11.00 0.68
CA GLU A 16 -14.52 -11.24 -0.71
C GLU A 16 -15.69 -10.35 -1.18
N ASN A 17 -16.42 -9.69 -0.28
CA ASN A 17 -17.50 -8.76 -0.66
C ASN A 17 -16.98 -7.41 -1.18
N ILE A 18 -15.68 -7.13 -1.07
CA ILE A 18 -15.08 -5.91 -1.58
C ILE A 18 -14.91 -6.00 -3.10
N THR A 19 -15.40 -4.99 -3.81
CA THR A 19 -15.45 -4.98 -5.29
C THR A 19 -14.13 -5.34 -5.95
N TYR A 20 -13.01 -4.75 -5.54
CA TYR A 20 -11.71 -5.07 -6.16
C TYR A 20 -11.23 -6.50 -5.86
N LEU A 21 -11.67 -7.13 -4.77
CA LEU A 21 -11.36 -8.53 -4.48
C LEU A 21 -12.19 -9.47 -5.37
N THR A 22 -13.45 -9.11 -5.67
CA THR A 22 -14.24 -9.85 -6.66
C THR A 22 -13.61 -9.81 -8.06
N TRP A 23 -13.06 -8.66 -8.45
CA TRP A 23 -12.32 -8.52 -9.71
C TRP A 23 -11.01 -9.30 -9.69
N ALA A 24 -10.24 -9.20 -8.60
CA ALA A 24 -9.01 -9.94 -8.46
C ALA A 24 -9.23 -11.45 -8.62
N LYS A 25 -10.27 -11.99 -7.97
CA LYS A 25 -10.69 -13.39 -8.12
C LYS A 25 -11.05 -13.73 -9.57
N LYS A 26 -11.82 -12.86 -10.24
CA LYS A 26 -12.21 -13.04 -11.65
C LYS A 26 -11.02 -13.06 -12.62
N PHE A 27 -10.01 -12.24 -12.38
CA PHE A 27 -8.85 -12.07 -13.27
C PHE A 27 -7.61 -12.86 -12.82
N GLY A 28 -7.69 -13.62 -11.72
CA GLY A 28 -6.55 -14.34 -11.15
C GLY A 28 -5.44 -13.41 -10.63
N ALA A 29 -5.81 -12.22 -10.16
CA ALA A 29 -4.85 -11.23 -9.66
C ALA A 29 -4.46 -11.51 -8.20
N THR A 30 -3.19 -11.26 -7.88
CA THR A 30 -2.71 -11.22 -6.49
C THR A 30 -3.01 -9.85 -5.89
N VAL A 31 -3.49 -9.81 -4.65
CA VAL A 31 -3.83 -8.56 -3.97
C VAL A 31 -2.95 -8.37 -2.76
N TYR A 32 -2.36 -7.17 -2.68
CA TYR A 32 -1.54 -6.74 -1.56
C TYR A 32 -2.23 -5.59 -0.82
N ALA A 33 -2.14 -5.59 0.50
CA ALA A 33 -2.44 -4.42 1.34
C ALA A 33 -1.12 -3.91 1.93
N LEU A 34 -0.85 -2.62 1.71
CA LEU A 34 0.32 -1.94 2.25
C LEU A 34 -0.13 -1.05 3.38
N GLU A 35 0.54 -1.14 4.52
CA GLU A 35 0.35 -0.22 5.64
C GLU A 35 1.23 1.02 5.44
N HIS A 36 0.74 2.16 5.94
CA HIS A 36 1.48 3.41 5.84
C HIS A 36 2.56 3.48 6.90
N ARG A 37 3.76 3.91 6.49
CA ARG A 37 4.85 4.22 7.43
C ARG A 37 4.33 5.08 8.59
N TYR A 38 4.77 4.79 9.81
CA TYR A 38 4.32 5.39 11.07
C TYR A 38 2.90 5.04 11.54
N TYR A 39 2.21 4.09 10.90
CA TYR A 39 0.90 3.63 11.36
C TYR A 39 0.90 2.12 11.61
N GLY A 40 0.11 1.69 12.60
CA GLY A 40 0.01 0.29 13.01
C GLY A 40 1.37 -0.32 13.29
N ASP A 41 1.68 -1.42 12.60
CA ASP A 41 2.89 -2.20 12.83
C ASP A 41 4.09 -1.64 12.03
N SER A 42 3.86 -0.64 11.17
CA SER A 42 4.88 -0.03 10.32
C SER A 42 5.67 1.05 11.06
N ILE A 43 6.61 0.62 11.91
CA ILE A 43 7.42 1.48 12.77
C ILE A 43 8.67 1.99 12.02
N VAL A 44 8.90 3.31 12.03
CA VAL A 44 10.06 3.94 11.39
C VAL A 44 11.12 4.29 12.44
N GLY A 45 12.01 3.32 12.68
CA GLY A 45 13.04 3.43 13.72
C GLY A 45 12.49 3.26 15.14
N GLY A 46 13.35 2.84 16.06
CA GLY A 46 12.92 2.43 17.40
C GLY A 46 12.27 1.04 17.40
N THR A 47 11.38 0.80 18.36
CA THR A 47 10.64 -0.45 18.55
C THR A 47 9.16 -0.18 18.80
N GLU A 48 8.34 -1.22 18.95
CA GLU A 48 6.91 -1.07 19.26
C GLU A 48 6.68 -0.43 20.64
N ASP A 49 7.51 -0.79 21.63
CA ASP A 49 7.42 -0.26 23.00
C ASP A 49 8.09 1.12 23.15
N ASP A 50 9.04 1.44 22.28
CA ASP A 50 9.77 2.72 22.25
C ASP A 50 9.93 3.22 20.80
N PRO A 51 8.83 3.74 20.20
CA PRO A 51 8.86 4.20 18.83
C PRO A 51 9.62 5.51 18.73
N ASN A 52 10.42 5.65 17.66
CA ASN A 52 11.15 6.88 17.40
C ASN A 52 10.16 8.06 17.21
N PRO A 53 10.25 9.14 18.02
CA PRO A 53 9.36 10.28 17.90
C PRO A 53 9.64 11.16 16.66
N ASP A 54 10.70 10.89 15.92
CA ASP A 54 11.05 11.64 14.71
C ASP A 54 10.10 11.34 13.53
N LEU A 55 9.22 12.31 13.27
CA LEU A 55 8.25 12.28 12.18
C LEU A 55 8.76 12.96 10.89
N THR A 56 10.07 13.24 10.77
CA THR A 56 10.67 13.89 9.59
C THR A 56 10.27 13.20 8.28
N TYR A 57 10.06 11.88 8.30
CA TYR A 57 9.70 11.11 7.12
C TYR A 57 8.20 10.78 6.99
N LEU A 58 7.35 11.31 7.87
CA LEU A 58 5.90 11.15 7.77
C LEU A 58 5.33 12.08 6.71
N SER A 59 5.30 11.61 5.46
CA SER A 59 4.71 12.37 4.35
C SER A 59 4.13 11.45 3.28
N SER A 60 3.14 11.97 2.54
CA SER A 60 2.50 11.26 1.42
C SER A 60 3.50 10.91 0.32
N ILE A 61 4.47 11.79 0.05
CA ILE A 61 5.48 11.56 -0.98
C ILE A 61 6.41 10.40 -0.60
N GLN A 62 6.76 10.29 0.67
CA GLN A 62 7.58 9.19 1.17
C GLN A 62 6.83 7.85 1.13
N MET A 63 5.53 7.85 1.45
CA MET A 63 4.67 6.69 1.22
C MET A 63 4.64 6.26 -0.26
N LEU A 64 4.53 7.20 -1.20
CA LEU A 64 4.58 6.86 -2.63
C LEU A 64 5.90 6.19 -3.03
N TYR A 65 7.03 6.60 -2.43
CA TYR A 65 8.30 5.92 -2.60
C TYR A 65 8.29 4.50 -2.01
N ASP A 66 7.62 4.26 -0.88
CA ASP A 66 7.46 2.91 -0.32
C ASP A 66 6.66 2.01 -1.25
N VAL A 67 5.56 2.50 -1.81
CA VAL A 67 4.75 1.76 -2.78
C VAL A 67 5.58 1.40 -4.00
N ALA A 68 6.35 2.36 -4.54
CA ALA A 68 7.22 2.12 -5.69
C ALA A 68 8.33 1.10 -5.37
N ASN A 69 8.93 1.17 -4.18
CA ASN A 69 9.92 0.20 -3.72
C ASN A 69 9.33 -1.20 -3.56
N PHE A 70 8.15 -1.29 -2.96
CA PHE A 70 7.42 -2.54 -2.80
C PHE A 70 7.14 -3.22 -4.14
N ILE A 71 6.59 -2.48 -5.11
CA ILE A 71 6.29 -2.99 -6.46
C ILE A 71 7.55 -3.52 -7.14
N ARG A 72 8.67 -2.76 -7.09
CA ARG A 72 9.95 -3.20 -7.66
C ARG A 72 10.44 -4.50 -7.03
N ASN A 73 10.36 -4.61 -5.70
CA ASN A 73 10.79 -5.80 -4.98
C ASN A 73 9.91 -7.01 -5.29
N VAL A 74 8.58 -6.84 -5.36
CA VAL A 74 7.68 -7.95 -5.75
C VAL A 74 7.95 -8.39 -7.19
N ASN A 75 8.08 -7.45 -8.13
CA ASN A 75 8.39 -7.78 -9.52
C ASN A 75 9.70 -8.55 -9.65
N PHE A 76 10.74 -8.11 -8.94
CA PHE A 76 12.03 -8.79 -8.92
C PHE A 76 11.93 -10.20 -8.31
N ASN A 77 11.33 -10.32 -7.12
CA ASN A 77 11.27 -11.59 -6.37
C ASN A 77 10.37 -12.65 -7.01
N THR A 78 9.34 -12.22 -7.74
CA THR A 78 8.38 -13.13 -8.39
C THR A 78 8.62 -13.28 -9.90
N ASN A 79 9.61 -12.56 -10.44
CA ASN A 79 9.89 -12.48 -11.88
C ASN A 79 8.63 -12.18 -12.72
N THR A 80 7.75 -11.31 -12.20
CA THR A 80 6.51 -10.93 -12.87
C THR A 80 6.65 -9.60 -13.61
N SER A 81 5.96 -9.50 -14.74
CA SER A 81 5.75 -8.26 -15.48
C SER A 81 4.27 -7.86 -15.52
N ALA A 82 3.46 -8.39 -14.60
CA ALA A 82 2.03 -8.14 -14.57
C ALA A 82 1.72 -6.65 -14.24
N PRO A 83 0.63 -6.09 -14.81
CA PRO A 83 0.11 -4.78 -14.41
C PRO A 83 -0.15 -4.69 -12.92
N TRP A 84 -0.01 -3.48 -12.38
CA TRP A 84 -0.47 -3.16 -11.03
C TRP A 84 -1.70 -2.26 -11.06
N ILE A 85 -2.62 -2.45 -10.12
CA ILE A 85 -3.74 -1.52 -9.95
C ILE A 85 -3.74 -1.08 -8.50
N ALA A 86 -3.59 0.23 -8.29
CA ALA A 86 -3.62 0.83 -6.97
C ALA A 86 -5.05 1.18 -6.57
N PHE A 87 -5.40 0.86 -5.32
CA PHE A 87 -6.65 1.25 -4.69
C PHE A 87 -6.34 1.97 -3.38
N GLY A 88 -7.05 3.06 -3.12
CA GLY A 88 -6.99 3.85 -1.89
C GLY A 88 -8.27 4.68 -1.76
N GLY A 89 -8.66 5.05 -0.55
CA GLY A 89 -9.84 5.87 -0.29
C GLY A 89 -9.57 6.88 0.83
N SER A 90 -10.25 8.03 0.81
CA SER A 90 -9.88 9.18 1.66
C SER A 90 -8.46 9.68 1.32
N TYR A 91 -7.61 9.94 2.32
CA TYR A 91 -6.23 10.38 2.18
C TYR A 91 -5.39 9.54 1.19
N PRO A 92 -5.30 8.19 1.26
CA PRO A 92 -4.53 7.41 0.30
C PRO A 92 -5.16 7.36 -1.11
N GLY A 93 -6.43 7.77 -1.25
CA GLY A 93 -7.08 7.95 -2.55
C GLY A 93 -7.01 9.39 -3.09
N LYS A 94 -6.54 10.34 -2.28
CA LYS A 94 -6.47 11.76 -2.62
C LYS A 94 -5.10 12.06 -3.25
N ASP A 95 -4.91 11.57 -4.47
CA ASP A 95 -3.71 11.91 -5.24
C ASP A 95 -3.89 13.26 -5.96
N PRO A 96 -3.06 14.29 -5.70
CA PRO A 96 -3.00 15.49 -6.53
C PRO A 96 -2.36 15.22 -7.91
N PHE A 97 -1.62 14.12 -8.07
CA PHE A 97 -1.02 13.69 -9.32
C PHE A 97 -1.94 12.72 -10.04
N LYS A 98 -2.92 13.26 -10.79
CA LYS A 98 -3.83 12.50 -11.70
C LYS A 98 -3.12 11.65 -12.79
N LYS A 99 -1.82 11.36 -12.66
CA LYS A 99 -0.98 10.64 -13.63
C LYS A 99 -0.07 9.56 -13.04
N ILE A 100 -0.01 9.34 -11.72
CA ILE A 100 0.84 8.27 -11.12
C ILE A 100 -0.02 7.06 -10.68
N ALA A 101 -1.03 6.72 -11.48
CA ALA A 101 -1.65 5.40 -11.46
C ALA A 101 -2.00 4.96 -12.89
N TYR A 102 -1.01 5.00 -13.78
CA TYR A 102 -0.98 4.03 -14.87
C TYR A 102 0.09 3.02 -14.49
N VAL A 103 -0.33 1.84 -14.04
CA VAL A 103 0.50 0.65 -14.24
C VAL A 103 -0.28 -0.19 -15.25
N MET A 104 0.16 -0.11 -16.50
CA MET A 104 -0.23 -1.05 -17.56
C MET A 104 0.34 -2.43 -17.28
#